data_AF-A0A923RQ05-F1
#
_entry.id   AF-A0A923RQ05-F1
#
_cell.length_a   1.000
_cell.length_b   1.000
_cell.length_c   1.000
_cell.angle_alpha   90.00
_cell.angle_beta   90.00
_cell.angle_gamma   90.00
#
_symmetry.space_group_name_H-M   'P 1'
#
loop_
_entity.id
_entity.type
_entity.pdbx_description
1 polymer ?
#
loop_
_entity_poly.entity_id
_entity_poly.type
_entity_poly.pdbx_seq_one_letter_code
_entity_poly.pdbx_strand_id
1 'polypeptide(L)' 'MSKYAIRVREIFSRTVIVDNVESIDEALNEVGKAVEAGRINLDYDDYDDRDIEPSPYFDGEISDDEDVSYYQHINEK' A
#
# COMPACT_ATOMS: atom_id res chain seq x y z
N MET A 1 -16.18 -5.19 -0.47
CA MET A 1 -15.14 -4.88 0.53
C MET A 1 -14.43 -3.65 0.01
N SER A 2 -14.08 -2.72 0.90
CA SER A 2 -13.43 -1.47 0.50
C SER A 2 -12.01 -1.72 -0.01
N LYS A 3 -11.51 -0.81 -0.84
CA LYS A 3 -10.12 -0.80 -1.34
C LYS A 3 -9.40 0.36 -0.68
N TYR A 4 -8.17 0.16 -0.24
CA TYR A 4 -7.38 1.22 0.39
C TYR A 4 -6.10 1.50 -0.38
N ALA A 5 -5.76 2.78 -0.51
CA ALA A 5 -4.53 3.25 -1.14
C ALA A 5 -3.50 3.60 -0.06
N ILE A 6 -2.42 2.83 0.02
CA ILE A 6 -1.32 3.06 0.96
C ILE A 6 -0.10 3.52 0.17
N ARG A 7 0.51 4.63 0.61
CA ARG A 7 1.82 5.08 0.13
C ARG A 7 2.89 4.43 0.99
N VAL A 8 3.79 3.69 0.35
CA VAL A 8 5.03 3.21 0.94
C VAL A 8 6.16 4.08 0.41
N ARG A 9 6.95 4.67 1.30
CA ARG A 9 7.99 5.65 0.97
C ARG A 9 9.33 5.30 1.63
N GLU A 10 10.35 5.34 0.78
CA GLU A 10 11.78 5.39 1.08
C GLU A 10 12.38 6.59 0.29
N ILE A 11 13.63 6.52 -0.20
CA ILE A 11 14.13 7.49 -1.21
C ILE A 11 13.22 7.50 -2.46
N PHE A 12 12.60 6.35 -2.77
CA PHE A 12 11.53 6.18 -3.76
C PHE A 12 10.19 5.86 -3.09
N SER A 13 9.08 6.21 -3.73
CA SER A 13 7.73 5.91 -3.22
C SER A 13 6.92 5.07 -4.20
N ARG A 14 6.17 4.09 -3.69
CA ARG A 14 5.18 3.33 -4.46
C ARG A 14 3.85 3.29 -3.72
N THR A 15 2.76 3.44 -4.46
CA THR A 15 1.40 3.24 -3.94
C THR A 15 1.00 1.78 -4.15
N VAL A 16 0.48 1.16 -3.10
CA VAL A 16 0.00 -0.23 -3.09
C VAL A 16 -1.48 -0.24 -2.71
N ILE A 17 -2.27 -1.04 -3.42
CA ILE A 17 -3.69 -1.24 -3.19
C ILE A 17 -3.89 -2.49 -2.35
N VAL A 18 -4.50 -2.35 -1.17
CA VAL A 18 -4.82 -3.50 -0.31
C VAL A 18 -6.29 -3.86 -0.49
N ASP A 19 -6.53 -5.04 -1.05
CA ASP A 19 -7.87 -5.57 -1.22
C ASP A 19 -8.31 -6.40 0.00
N ASN A 20 -9.62 -6.45 0.24
CA ASN A 20 -10.27 -7.34 1.23
C ASN A 20 -9.92 -7.07 2.71
N VAL A 21 -9.77 -5.81 3.10
CA VAL A 21 -9.60 -5.38 4.50
C VAL A 21 -10.80 -4.55 4.97
N GLU A 22 -11.02 -4.52 6.29
CA GLU A 22 -12.15 -3.82 6.91
C GLU A 22 -11.77 -2.43 7.46
N SER A 23 -10.49 -2.08 7.47
CA SER A 23 -10.00 -0.80 7.97
C SER A 23 -8.64 -0.39 7.41
N ILE A 24 -8.32 0.90 7.55
CA ILE A 24 -6.99 1.44 7.21
C ILE A 24 -5.88 0.86 8.10
N ASP A 25 -6.15 0.62 9.39
CA ASP A 25 -5.17 0.05 10.32
C ASP A 25 -4.81 -1.39 9.92
N GLU A 26 -5.79 -2.16 9.45
CA GLU A 26 -5.58 -3.49 8.90
C GLU A 26 -4.76 -3.45 7.60
N ALA A 27 -5.06 -2.50 6.71
CA ALA A 27 -4.29 -2.30 5.48
C ALA A 27 -2.81 -1.95 5.76
N LEU A 28 -2.55 -1.06 6.72
CA LEU A 28 -1.20 -0.70 7.15
C LEU A 28 -0.44 -1.91 7.69
N ASN A 29 -1.10 -2.73 8.52
CA ASN A 29 -0.51 -3.95 9.08
C ASN A 29 -0.17 -4.99 7.99
N GLU A 30 -1.06 -5.20 7.02
CA GLU A 30 -0.82 -6.14 5.91
C GLU A 30 0.34 -5.68 5.01
N VAL A 31 0.42 -4.39 4.70
CA VAL A 31 1.55 -3.82 3.95
C VAL A 31 2.85 -3.96 4.75
N GLY A 32 2.84 -3.70 6.06
CA GLY A 32 4.00 -3.88 6.94
C GLY A 32 4.55 -5.31 6.88
N LYS A 33 3.68 -6.32 7.02
CA LYS A 33 4.08 -7.74 6.88
C LYS A 33 4.64 -8.07 5.50
N ALA A 34 4.04 -7.53 4.43
CA ALA A 34 4.48 -7.78 3.06
C ALA A 34 5.86 -7.15 2.77
N VAL A 35 6.12 -5.98 3.35
CA VAL A 35 7.42 -5.28 3.35
C VAL A 35 8.47 -6.09 4.13
N GLU A 36 8.16 -6.53 5.36
CA GLU A 36 9.06 -7.39 6.16
C GLU A 36 9.38 -8.72 5.47
N ALA A 37 8.40 -9.29 4.77
CA ALA A 37 8.56 -10.52 4.01
C ALA A 37 9.31 -10.35 2.66
N GLY A 38 9.74 -9.13 2.32
CA GLY A 38 10.44 -8.83 1.07
C GLY A 38 9.58 -8.99 -0.19
N ARG A 39 8.24 -8.93 -0.05
CA ARG A 39 7.29 -9.02 -1.17
C ARG A 39 7.03 -7.67 -1.83
N ILE A 40 7.22 -6.59 -1.07
CA ILE A 40 7.23 -5.22 -1.55
C ILE A 40 8.66 -4.72 -1.35
N ASN A 41 9.47 -4.77 -2.40
CA ASN A 41 10.83 -4.26 -2.41
C ASN A 41 10.88 -2.93 -3.15
N LEU A 42 11.41 -1.93 -2.48
CA LEU A 42 11.81 -0.64 -3.04
C LEU A 42 13.34 -0.68 -3.01
N ASP A 43 14.02 -0.73 -4.16
CA ASP A 43 15.49 -0.78 -4.24
C ASP A 43 16.04 0.56 -4.79
N TYR A 44 17.21 1.03 -4.33
CA TYR A 44 18.50 0.46 -4.72
C TYR A 44 19.49 0.03 -3.61
N ASP A 45 19.35 0.39 -2.34
CA ASP A 45 20.11 -0.19 -1.22
C ASP A 45 19.40 0.27 0.06
N ASP A 46 18.84 -0.68 0.82
CA ASP A 46 17.95 -0.46 1.97
C ASP A 46 18.48 0.62 2.94
N TYR A 47 17.73 1.71 3.07
CA TYR A 47 17.90 2.68 4.17
C TYR A 47 16.91 2.36 5.29
N ASP A 48 17.37 2.49 6.54
CA ASP A 48 16.74 2.03 7.79
C ASP A 48 15.34 2.61 8.12
N ASP A 49 14.83 3.60 7.38
CA ASP A 49 13.55 4.28 7.68
C ASP A 49 12.54 4.15 6.53
N ARG A 50 11.50 3.33 6.74
CA ARG A 50 10.36 3.14 5.83
C ARG A 50 9.13 3.85 6.37
N ASP A 51 8.59 4.80 5.60
CA ASP A 51 7.34 5.49 5.92
C ASP A 51 6.17 4.81 5.20
N ILE A 52 5.17 4.35 5.97
CA ILE A 52 3.94 3.77 5.46
C ILE A 52 2.78 4.66 5.92
N GLU A 53 2.10 5.30 4.98
CA GLU A 53 1.06 6.29 5.25
C GLU A 53 -0.10 6.20 4.23
N PRO A 54 -1.29 6.68 4.56
CA PRO A 54 -2.39 6.77 3.59
C PRO A 54 -1.97 7.57 2.35
N SER A 55 -2.42 7.14 1.18
CA SER A 55 -2.17 7.90 -0.04
C SER A 55 -2.88 9.26 0.04
N PRO A 56 -2.17 10.39 -0.12
CA PRO A 56 -2.79 11.71 -0.12
C PRO A 56 -3.66 11.97 -1.36
N TYR A 57 -3.63 11.06 -2.34
CA TYR A 57 -4.42 11.16 -3.56
C TYR A 57 -5.82 10.55 -3.42
N PHE A 58 -6.03 9.70 -2.42
CA PHE A 58 -7.28 8.94 -2.24
C PHE A 58 -7.81 9.01 -0.79
N ASP A 59 -7.25 9.88 0.06
CA ASP A 59 -7.59 9.96 1.50
C ASP A 59 -7.65 8.59 2.22
N GLY A 60 -6.85 7.63 1.75
CA GLY A 60 -6.80 6.26 2.26
C GLY A 60 -7.82 5.29 1.66
N GLU A 61 -9.06 5.70 1.36
CA GLU A 61 -10.13 4.80 0.82
C GLU A 61 -10.46 5.12 -0.64
N ILE A 62 -10.48 4.10 -1.49
CA ILE A 62 -10.76 4.21 -2.91
C ILE A 62 -12.26 3.97 -3.14
N SER A 63 -12.94 4.93 -3.76
CA SER A 63 -14.31 4.77 -4.23
C SER A 63 -14.42 3.75 -5.37
N ASP A 64 -15.55 3.03 -5.43
CA ASP A 64 -15.77 1.96 -6.42
C ASP A 64 -15.68 2.42 -7.90
N ASP A 65 -15.88 3.72 -8.15
CA ASP A 65 -15.86 4.32 -9.49
C ASP A 65 -14.44 4.71 -9.99
N GLU A 66 -13.41 4.60 -9.14
CA GLU A 66 -12.03 4.96 -9.51
C GLU A 66 -11.31 3.80 -10.22
N ASP A 67 -10.74 4.10 -11.39
CA ASP A 67 -9.86 3.15 -12.07
C ASP A 67 -8.48 3.16 -11.39
N VAL A 68 -8.13 2.03 -10.78
CA VAL A 68 -6.85 1.81 -10.08
C VAL A 68 -6.06 0.64 -10.67
N SER A 69 -6.47 0.14 -11.85
CA SER A 69 -5.90 -1.05 -12.50
C SER A 69 -4.40 -0.97 -12.82
N TYR A 70 -3.83 0.23 -12.79
CA TYR A 70 -2.41 0.50 -13.04
C TYR A 70 -1.55 0.50 -11.77
N TYR A 71 -2.15 0.41 -10.57
CA TYR A 71 -1.41 0.29 -9.31
C TYR A 71 -1.08 -1.16 -8.98
N GLN A 72 -0.11 -1.36 -8.09
CA GLN A 72 0.18 -2.70 -7.56
C GLN A 72 -0.88 -3.08 -6.54
N HIS A 73 -1.56 -4.19 -6.76
CA HIS A 73 -2.51 -4.76 -5.81
C HIS A 73 -1.85 -5.84 -4.94
N ILE A 74 -2.28 -5.91 -3.68
CA ILE A 74 -1.95 -6.99 -2.76
C ILE A 74 -3.25 -7.58 -2.18
N ASN A 75 -3.24 -8.88 -1.91
CA ASN A 75 -4.41 -9.65 -1.46
C ASN A 75 -5.57 -9.73 -2.49
N GLU A 76 -5.24 -9.61 -3.79
CA GLU A 76 -6.11 -10.10 -4.86
C GLU A 76 -6.30 -11.60 -4.68
N LYS A 77 -7.56 -12.05 -4.70
CA LYS A 77 -7.89 -13.47 -4.60
C LYS A 77 -7.37 -14.28 -5.79
#